data_AF-A0AA88UFN1-F1
#
_entry.id   AF-A0AA88UFN1-F1
#
_cell.length_a   1.000
_cell.length_b   1.000
_cell.length_c   1.000
_cell.angle_alpha   90.00
_cell.angle_beta   90.00
_cell.angle_gamma   90.00
#
_symmetry.space_group_name_H-M   'P 1'
#
loop_
_entity.id
_entity.type
_entity.pdbx_description
1 polymer ?
#
loop_
_entity_poly.entity_id
_entity_poly.type
_entity_poly.pdbx_seq_one_letter_code
_entity_poly.pdbx_strand_id
1 'polypeptide(L)'
;MTQARAQPQATNENPNISSCEAYFEKVQSRKKLPRSLQESLTAAFASITVSSFPQVPGGKVIEILADASIGEAVRVLSESNILSAPVRNSEGGNSMDWRDRYLGIIDYSAIVLWVLESADLAGAALSASSATAAGVGAGAAGALGALALGAAGPAAVAGLTVAAVGAAVAGGVAADKGMGKDAPTAADKLGEDFYKVILQEEPFKSTTVKSIIKSYRWVPFIPVAMDSSMLSVLLLLSKYRLRNVPVIEPGKPSIQNFITQSAVVQGLEGCKGRDWFDCISAHPITELGLPFMSRDEVVSIQSNDLILEAFTRMKDHQIGGLPVVEGPKKKIVGNVSIRDIRFLLLNPELFSKFRHLTVMDFMNTIASATQDTGKVVTPITCKPDSTLGSVIHILASKLVHRIYVIDDSDEVIGVITLRDVISCFIFEPPNFFDNYFGFAAEEMLNK
;
A
#
# COMPACT_ATOMS: atom_id res chain seq x y z
N MET A 1 40.87 1.89 -45.01
CA MET A 1 39.77 2.73 -44.48
C MET A 1 38.51 1.91 -44.55
N THR A 2 38.14 1.27 -43.44
CA THR A 2 36.97 0.38 -43.38
C THR A 2 36.08 0.96 -42.29
N GLN A 3 34.95 1.54 -42.69
CA GLN A 3 33.95 2.11 -41.80
C GLN A 3 33.28 0.99 -40.99
N ALA A 4 33.43 1.06 -39.66
CA ALA A 4 32.65 0.24 -38.75
C ALA A 4 31.27 0.89 -38.56
N ARG A 5 30.22 0.14 -38.94
CA ARG A 5 28.82 0.42 -38.63
C ARG A 5 28.65 0.46 -37.11
N ALA A 6 28.15 1.57 -36.58
CA ALA A 6 27.61 1.64 -35.22
C ALA A 6 26.31 0.82 -35.17
N GLN A 7 26.28 -0.21 -34.32
CA GLN A 7 25.03 -0.86 -33.89
C GLN A 7 24.32 0.04 -32.88
N PRO A 8 22.98 0.15 -32.92
CA PRO A 8 22.24 0.88 -31.92
C PRO A 8 22.35 0.14 -30.57
N GLN A 9 22.77 0.87 -29.53
CA GLN A 9 22.73 0.40 -28.15
C GLN A 9 21.27 0.10 -27.79
N ALA A 10 20.99 -1.16 -27.44
CA ALA A 10 19.72 -1.55 -26.87
C ALA A 10 19.55 -0.81 -25.54
N THR A 11 18.55 0.07 -25.46
CA THR A 11 18.07 0.67 -24.22
C THR A 11 17.53 -0.46 -23.35
N ASN A 12 18.20 -0.73 -22.24
CA ASN A 12 17.74 -1.65 -21.20
C ASN A 12 16.55 -0.99 -20.49
N GLU A 13 15.35 -1.09 -21.06
CA GLU A 13 14.12 -0.56 -20.45
C GLU A 13 13.77 -1.36 -19.18
N ASN A 14 13.57 -0.66 -18.06
CA ASN A 14 13.25 -1.30 -16.77
C ASN A 14 11.84 -1.91 -16.82
N PRO A 15 11.66 -3.19 -16.41
CA PRO A 15 10.37 -3.88 -16.43
C PRO A 15 9.26 -3.18 -15.64
N ASN A 16 9.58 -2.43 -14.57
CA ASN A 16 8.58 -1.68 -13.80
C ASN A 16 8.08 -0.43 -14.52
N ILE A 17 8.96 0.29 -15.22
CA ILE A 17 8.59 1.45 -16.04
C ILE A 17 7.77 0.98 -17.23
N SER A 18 8.24 -0.07 -17.91
CA SER A 18 7.53 -0.71 -19.03
C SER A 18 6.12 -1.19 -18.61
N SER A 19 5.97 -1.75 -17.40
CA SER A 19 4.65 -2.12 -16.83
C SER A 19 3.75 -0.91 -16.54
N CYS A 20 4.31 0.22 -16.07
CA CYS A 20 3.56 1.44 -15.83
C CYS A 20 3.08 2.07 -17.15
N GLU A 21 3.95 2.12 -18.15
CA GLU A 21 3.62 2.63 -19.48
C GLU A 21 2.57 1.78 -20.17
N ALA A 22 2.75 0.46 -20.22
CA ALA A 22 1.78 -0.46 -20.81
C ALA A 22 0.39 -0.32 -20.17
N TYR A 23 0.34 -0.14 -18.85
CA TYR A 23 -0.92 0.13 -18.14
C TYR A 23 -1.51 1.48 -18.50
N PHE A 24 -0.69 2.54 -18.51
CA PHE A 24 -1.18 3.87 -18.79
C PHE A 24 -1.67 3.99 -20.24
N GLU A 25 -0.99 3.39 -21.20
CA GLU A 25 -1.46 3.27 -22.59
C GLU A 25 -2.78 2.50 -22.69
N LYS A 26 -2.94 1.41 -21.91
CA LYS A 26 -4.23 0.70 -21.80
C LYS A 26 -5.32 1.61 -21.22
N VAL A 27 -5.01 2.43 -20.22
CA VAL A 27 -5.93 3.40 -19.66
C VAL A 27 -6.31 4.45 -20.71
N GLN A 28 -5.33 5.07 -21.38
CA GLN A 28 -5.57 6.11 -22.37
C GLN A 28 -6.35 5.59 -23.60
N SER A 29 -6.06 4.37 -24.05
CA SER A 29 -6.79 3.75 -25.17
C SER A 29 -8.24 3.36 -24.82
N ARG A 30 -8.52 3.06 -23.55
CA ARG A 30 -9.89 2.77 -23.07
C ARG A 30 -10.64 4.01 -22.63
N LYS A 31 -9.92 5.08 -22.26
CA LYS A 31 -10.48 6.36 -21.82
C LYS A 31 -11.24 7.02 -22.97
N LYS A 32 -12.52 7.27 -22.75
CA LYS A 32 -13.44 7.82 -23.74
C LYS A 32 -13.83 9.27 -23.41
N LEU A 33 -12.83 10.14 -23.33
CA LEU A 33 -13.03 11.59 -23.13
C LEU A 33 -12.58 12.38 -24.36
N PRO A 34 -13.27 13.46 -24.76
CA PRO A 34 -12.85 14.29 -25.89
C PRO A 34 -11.43 14.80 -25.72
N ARG A 35 -10.58 14.62 -26.74
CA ARG A 35 -9.16 14.98 -26.69
C ARG A 35 -8.93 16.46 -26.33
N SER A 36 -9.73 17.37 -26.87
CA SER A 36 -9.65 18.82 -26.58
C SER A 36 -9.91 19.15 -25.10
N LEU A 37 -10.84 18.44 -24.47
CA LEU A 37 -11.12 18.59 -23.03
C LEU A 37 -9.94 18.07 -22.20
N GLN A 38 -9.36 16.94 -22.58
CA GLN A 38 -8.17 16.40 -21.93
C GLN A 38 -6.98 17.35 -22.04
N GLU A 39 -6.69 17.88 -23.22
CA GLU A 39 -5.62 18.85 -23.46
C GLU A 39 -5.82 20.14 -22.63
N SER A 40 -7.06 20.65 -22.57
CA SER A 40 -7.39 21.84 -21.78
C SER A 40 -7.20 21.62 -20.28
N LEU A 41 -7.64 20.47 -19.75
CA LEU A 41 -7.47 20.12 -18.34
C LEU A 41 -6.00 19.89 -18.00
N THR A 42 -5.27 19.17 -18.84
CA THR A 42 -3.84 18.96 -18.67
C THR A 42 -3.08 20.29 -18.65
N ALA A 43 -3.40 21.23 -19.55
CA ALA A 43 -2.81 22.56 -19.55
C ALA A 43 -3.15 23.35 -18.27
N ALA A 44 -4.41 23.28 -17.80
CA ALA A 44 -4.82 23.91 -16.55
C ALA A 44 -4.03 23.34 -15.35
N PHE A 45 -3.95 22.01 -15.21
CA PHE A 45 -3.18 21.38 -14.13
C PHE A 45 -1.66 21.63 -14.23
N ALA A 46 -1.13 21.82 -15.44
CA ALA A 46 0.27 22.22 -15.62
C ALA A 46 0.55 23.64 -15.12
N SER A 47 -0.46 24.53 -15.16
CA SER A 47 -0.34 25.92 -14.71
C SER A 47 -0.53 26.12 -13.20
N ILE A 48 -1.14 25.16 -12.50
CA ILE A 48 -1.36 25.22 -11.04
C ILE A 48 -0.13 24.68 -10.34
N THR A 49 0.38 25.39 -9.33
CA THR A 49 1.55 24.97 -8.54
C THR A 49 1.18 24.01 -7.41
N VAL A 50 2.13 23.17 -7.02
CA VAL A 50 2.00 22.23 -5.89
C VAL A 50 1.71 22.93 -4.57
N SER A 51 2.17 24.17 -4.38
CA SER A 51 1.84 24.99 -3.21
C SER A 51 0.34 25.23 -3.00
N SER A 52 -0.50 24.99 -4.03
CA SER A 52 -1.96 25.08 -3.95
C SER A 52 -2.62 23.90 -3.25
N PHE A 53 -1.91 22.78 -3.06
CA PHE A 53 -2.45 21.64 -2.31
C PHE A 53 -2.62 21.98 -0.83
N PRO A 54 -3.71 21.53 -0.18
CA PRO A 54 -3.85 21.64 1.26
C PRO A 54 -2.66 21.00 1.99
N GLN A 55 -2.23 21.63 3.09
CA GLN A 55 -1.18 21.10 3.93
C GLN A 55 -1.67 19.89 4.74
N VAL A 56 -0.74 19.07 5.23
CA VAL A 56 -1.08 17.96 6.14
C VAL A 56 -1.79 18.50 7.40
N PRO A 57 -2.82 17.81 7.94
CA PRO A 57 -3.64 18.33 9.03
C PRO A 57 -2.85 18.74 10.29
N GLY A 58 -1.74 18.06 10.59
CA GLY A 58 -0.87 18.37 11.74
C GLY A 58 0.17 19.47 11.48
N GLY A 59 0.17 20.10 10.30
CA GLY A 59 1.13 21.14 9.91
C GLY A 59 2.57 20.67 9.69
N LYS A 60 2.89 19.42 10.02
CA LYS A 60 4.20 18.81 9.81
C LYS A 60 4.04 17.36 9.37
N VAL A 61 4.89 16.93 8.43
CA VAL A 61 4.98 15.54 8.01
C VAL A 61 5.70 14.73 9.09
N ILE A 62 5.10 13.61 9.47
CA ILE A 62 5.67 12.67 10.43
C ILE A 62 6.65 11.78 9.68
N GLU A 63 7.89 11.74 10.16
CA GLU A 63 9.01 11.01 9.56
C GLU A 63 9.44 9.88 10.50
N ILE A 64 9.89 8.75 9.95
CA ILE A 64 10.43 7.62 10.72
C ILE A 64 11.93 7.51 10.45
N LEU A 65 12.74 7.32 11.49
CA LEU A 65 14.19 7.17 11.34
C LEU A 65 14.55 5.80 10.72
N ALA A 66 15.58 5.77 9.88
CA ALA A 66 16.02 4.56 9.19
C ALA A 66 16.54 3.48 10.15
N ASP A 67 17.16 3.88 11.26
CA ASP A 67 17.67 3.01 12.32
C ASP A 67 16.60 2.64 13.37
N ALA A 68 15.39 3.20 13.29
CA ALA A 68 14.28 2.77 14.12
C ALA A 68 13.97 1.28 13.89
N SER A 69 13.54 0.59 14.94
CA SER A 69 13.04 -0.79 14.81
C SER A 69 11.72 -0.82 14.04
N ILE A 70 11.37 -1.98 13.46
CA ILE A 70 10.05 -2.16 12.85
C ILE A 70 8.94 -1.97 13.89
N GLY A 71 9.19 -2.43 15.12
CA GLY A 71 8.27 -2.17 16.22
C GLY A 71 8.03 -0.67 16.43
N GLU A 72 9.10 0.13 16.43
CA GLU A 72 8.95 1.57 16.55
C GLU A 72 8.19 2.19 15.37
N ALA A 73 8.46 1.74 14.15
CA ALA A 73 7.74 2.20 12.97
C ALA A 73 6.23 1.92 13.07
N VAL A 74 5.83 0.71 13.48
CA VAL A 74 4.41 0.34 13.66
C VAL A 74 3.74 1.22 14.71
N ARG A 75 4.44 1.49 15.83
CA ARG A 75 3.96 2.38 16.89
C ARG A 75 3.71 3.79 16.37
N VAL A 76 4.71 4.40 15.72
CA VAL A 76 4.61 5.76 15.17
C VAL A 76 3.46 5.87 14.17
N LEU A 77 3.35 4.91 13.23
CA LEU A 77 2.26 4.90 12.24
C LEU A 77 0.88 4.84 12.92
N SER A 78 0.75 4.01 13.96
CA SER A 78 -0.53 3.81 14.63
C SER A 78 -0.92 4.96 15.53
N GLU A 79 -0.05 5.40 16.44
CA GLU A 79 -0.31 6.51 17.36
C GLU A 79 -0.59 7.82 16.62
N SER A 80 0.02 7.96 15.43
CA SER A 80 -0.21 9.12 14.56
C SER A 80 -1.41 8.97 13.63
N ASN A 81 -2.09 7.81 13.65
CA ASN A 81 -3.19 7.44 12.74
C ASN A 81 -2.85 7.68 11.25
N ILE A 82 -1.65 7.29 10.84
CA ILE A 82 -1.17 7.38 9.45
C ILE A 82 -0.83 5.98 8.91
N LEU A 83 -0.81 5.85 7.59
CA LEU A 83 -0.57 4.56 6.93
C LEU A 83 0.82 4.40 6.34
N SER A 84 1.50 5.53 6.16
CA SER A 84 2.81 5.60 5.55
C SER A 84 3.55 6.83 6.02
N ALA A 85 4.86 6.74 6.11
CA ALA A 85 5.73 7.86 6.46
C ALA A 85 7.02 7.84 5.63
N PRO A 86 7.59 9.01 5.30
CA PRO A 86 8.95 9.12 4.78
C PRO A 86 9.96 8.53 5.77
N VAL A 87 10.98 7.85 5.25
CA VAL A 87 12.07 7.29 6.06
C VAL A 87 13.30 8.17 5.96
N ARG A 88 13.64 8.80 7.08
CA ARG A 88 14.78 9.71 7.21
C ARG A 88 16.06 8.92 7.49
N ASN A 89 17.09 9.16 6.69
CA ASN A 89 18.41 8.59 6.87
C ASN A 89 19.12 9.22 8.08
N SER A 90 19.49 8.39 9.06
CA SER A 90 20.19 8.81 10.28
C SER A 90 21.63 9.26 10.01
N GLU A 91 22.24 8.80 8.91
CA GLU A 91 23.61 9.13 8.48
C GLU A 91 23.69 10.42 7.62
N GLY A 92 22.55 10.96 7.16
CA GLY A 92 22.50 12.11 6.25
C GLY A 92 22.85 13.47 6.87
N GLY A 93 23.08 13.52 8.19
CA GLY A 93 23.50 14.72 8.92
C GLY A 93 22.62 15.96 8.66
N ASN A 94 23.27 17.11 8.44
CA ASN A 94 22.64 18.39 8.07
C ASN A 94 22.60 18.62 6.54
N SER A 95 22.71 17.56 5.71
CA SER A 95 22.69 17.73 4.25
C SER A 95 21.41 18.44 3.82
N MET A 96 21.54 19.42 2.93
CA MET A 96 20.41 20.14 2.35
C MET A 96 19.80 19.39 1.15
N ASP A 97 20.50 18.39 0.60
CA ASP A 97 19.96 17.52 -0.46
C ASP A 97 19.02 16.46 0.16
N TRP A 98 17.83 16.33 -0.42
CA TRP A 98 16.86 15.34 0.02
C TRP A 98 17.33 13.90 -0.26
N ARG A 99 18.21 13.69 -1.26
CA ARG A 99 18.73 12.36 -1.63
C ARG A 99 19.54 11.72 -0.51
N ASP A 100 20.29 12.53 0.22
CA ASP A 100 21.07 12.06 1.37
C ASP A 100 20.20 11.85 2.61
N ARG A 101 19.08 12.57 2.68
CA ARG A 101 18.20 12.61 3.84
C ARG A 101 17.10 11.57 3.85
N TYR A 102 16.61 11.12 2.70
CA TYR A 102 15.46 10.20 2.64
C TYR A 102 15.78 8.95 1.84
N LEU A 103 15.53 7.79 2.45
CA LEU A 103 15.80 6.47 1.84
C LEU A 103 14.61 5.95 1.01
N GLY A 104 13.40 6.43 1.30
CA GLY A 104 12.17 5.88 0.76
C GLY A 104 10.98 6.23 1.64
N ILE A 105 9.91 5.45 1.48
CA ILE A 105 8.66 5.57 2.22
C ILE A 105 8.33 4.19 2.80
N ILE A 106 7.98 4.15 4.09
CA ILE A 106 7.53 2.93 4.76
C ILE A 106 6.02 2.98 4.94
N ASP A 107 5.34 1.86 4.69
CA ASP A 107 3.91 1.70 4.94
C ASP A 107 3.61 0.31 5.54
N TYR A 108 2.38 0.11 6.01
CA TYR A 108 1.97 -1.20 6.56
C TYR A 108 2.15 -2.35 5.55
N SER A 109 2.05 -2.08 4.25
CA SER A 109 2.21 -3.14 3.24
C SER A 109 3.64 -3.67 3.16
N ALA A 110 4.63 -2.80 3.31
CA ALA A 110 6.04 -3.20 3.38
C ALA A 110 6.34 -4.02 4.65
N ILE A 111 5.84 -3.56 5.81
CA ILE A 111 6.05 -4.24 7.10
C ILE A 111 5.44 -5.65 7.06
N VAL A 112 4.22 -5.77 6.56
CA VAL A 112 3.53 -7.06 6.42
C VAL A 112 4.27 -8.02 5.55
N LEU A 113 4.71 -7.54 4.39
CA LEU A 113 5.35 -8.39 3.41
C LEU A 113 6.63 -8.98 4.00
N TRP A 114 7.38 -8.16 4.70
CA TRP A 114 8.53 -8.60 5.49
C TRP A 114 8.16 -9.66 6.55
N VAL A 115 7.03 -9.50 7.26
CA VAL A 115 6.55 -10.51 8.23
C VAL A 115 6.24 -11.84 7.53
N LEU A 116 5.56 -11.80 6.38
CA LEU A 116 5.21 -13.00 5.62
C LEU A 116 6.46 -13.74 5.12
N GLU A 117 7.43 -13.02 4.58
CA GLU A 117 8.69 -13.62 4.11
C GLU A 117 9.53 -14.19 5.25
N SER A 118 9.59 -13.49 6.37
CA SER A 118 10.27 -14.00 7.57
C SER A 118 9.64 -15.31 8.03
N ALA A 119 8.31 -15.43 7.93
CA ALA A 119 7.59 -16.65 8.26
C ALA A 119 7.82 -17.79 7.25
N ASP A 120 7.91 -17.49 5.96
CA ASP A 120 8.20 -18.47 4.89
C ASP A 120 9.64 -19.00 4.99
N LEU A 121 10.61 -18.11 5.23
CA LEU A 121 12.01 -18.47 5.45
C LEU A 121 12.18 -19.35 6.69
N ALA A 122 11.50 -19.02 7.79
CA ALA A 122 11.48 -19.84 8.99
C ALA A 122 10.84 -21.22 8.73
N GLY A 123 9.73 -21.27 7.97
CA GLY A 123 9.09 -22.51 7.56
C GLY A 123 10.01 -23.39 6.71
N ALA A 124 10.67 -22.82 5.71
CA ALA A 124 11.61 -23.52 4.84
C ALA A 124 12.83 -24.05 5.60
N ALA A 125 13.38 -23.28 6.55
CA ALA A 125 14.48 -23.72 7.41
C ALA A 125 14.10 -24.89 8.33
N LEU A 126 12.87 -24.88 8.87
CA LEU A 126 12.31 -25.99 9.65
C LEU A 126 12.08 -27.25 8.78
N SER A 127 11.62 -27.08 7.54
CA SER A 127 11.47 -28.19 6.59
C SER A 127 12.82 -28.76 6.14
N ALA A 128 13.83 -27.93 5.93
CA ALA A 128 15.18 -28.37 5.56
C ALA A 128 15.90 -29.10 6.72
N SER A 129 15.71 -28.62 7.96
CA SER A 129 16.27 -29.26 9.17
C SER A 129 15.56 -30.58 9.52
N SER A 130 14.25 -30.68 9.31
CA SER A 130 13.52 -31.94 9.47
C SER A 130 13.85 -32.98 8.39
N ALA A 131 14.09 -32.55 7.15
CA ALA A 131 14.55 -33.44 6.08
C ALA A 131 15.97 -33.99 6.35
N THR A 132 16.86 -33.19 6.95
CA THR A 132 18.19 -33.65 7.36
C THR A 132 18.12 -34.58 8.58
N ALA A 133 17.21 -34.35 9.53
CA ALA A 133 16.98 -35.26 10.65
C ALA A 133 16.39 -36.63 10.21
N ALA A 134 15.54 -36.65 9.17
CA ALA A 134 14.97 -37.88 8.62
C ALA A 134 15.98 -38.70 7.78
N GLY A 135 17.08 -38.09 7.33
CA GLY A 135 18.16 -38.75 6.59
C GLY A 135 19.24 -39.39 7.47
N VAL A 136 19.28 -39.10 8.77
CA VAL A 136 20.24 -39.70 9.71
C VAL A 136 19.54 -40.84 10.44
N GLY A 137 19.87 -42.08 10.05
CA GLY A 137 19.28 -43.30 10.58
C GLY A 137 19.27 -43.37 12.11
N ALA A 138 18.21 -44.01 12.63
CA ALA A 138 17.95 -44.24 14.04
C ALA A 138 19.17 -44.83 14.77
N GLY A 139 19.87 -44.01 15.53
CA GLY A 139 21.08 -44.45 16.23
C GLY A 139 21.76 -43.42 17.10
N ALA A 140 21.01 -42.63 17.87
CA ALA A 140 21.46 -42.02 19.14
C ALA A 140 20.30 -41.25 19.78
N ALA A 141 19.61 -41.89 20.72
CA ALA A 141 18.73 -41.19 21.63
C ALA A 141 19.58 -40.34 22.61
N GLY A 142 19.37 -39.02 22.62
CA GLY A 142 19.85 -38.14 23.67
C GLY A 142 20.69 -36.95 23.20
N ALA A 143 20.04 -35.88 22.75
CA ALA A 143 20.46 -34.48 22.90
C ALA A 143 19.45 -33.54 22.20
N LEU A 144 18.26 -33.38 22.78
CA LEU A 144 17.37 -32.25 22.46
C LEU A 144 17.78 -31.09 23.37
N GLY A 145 18.60 -30.18 22.86
CA GLY A 145 18.96 -28.96 23.58
C GLY A 145 20.22 -28.29 23.04
N ALA A 146 20.04 -27.04 22.60
CA ALA A 146 21.07 -26.05 22.31
C ALA A 146 21.95 -26.26 21.07
N LEU A 147 21.61 -25.54 19.99
CA LEU A 147 22.62 -24.94 19.12
C LEU A 147 22.34 -23.43 19.01
N ALA A 148 22.79 -22.72 20.05
CA ALA A 148 23.18 -21.32 19.92
C ALA A 148 24.54 -21.31 19.20
N LEU A 149 24.53 -21.03 17.89
CA LEU A 149 25.75 -20.68 17.17
C LEU A 149 25.73 -19.18 16.91
N GLY A 150 26.55 -18.47 17.69
CA GLY A 150 26.76 -17.04 17.58
C GLY A 150 27.35 -16.68 16.22
N ALA A 151 26.59 -15.89 15.47
CA ALA A 151 27.08 -14.97 14.46
C ALA A 151 26.07 -13.82 14.41
N ALA A 152 26.51 -12.61 14.74
CA ALA A 152 25.71 -11.40 14.53
C ALA A 152 25.53 -11.22 13.02
N GLY A 153 24.42 -11.74 12.49
CA GLY A 153 24.05 -11.68 11.09
C GLY A 153 22.65 -12.24 10.87
N PRO A 154 21.98 -11.93 9.75
CA PRO A 154 20.55 -12.23 9.51
C PRO A 154 20.15 -13.71 9.57
N ALA A 155 21.12 -14.63 9.64
CA ALA A 155 20.90 -16.07 9.66
C ALA A 155 20.69 -16.67 11.07
N ALA A 156 20.86 -15.91 12.16
CA ALA A 156 20.71 -16.43 13.53
C ALA A 156 19.24 -16.48 14.04
N VAL A 157 18.26 -16.05 13.24
CA VAL A 157 16.83 -15.97 13.62
C VAL A 157 16.10 -17.32 13.49
N ALA A 158 16.80 -18.40 13.15
CA ALA A 158 16.21 -19.70 12.80
C ALA A 158 15.62 -20.52 13.98
N GLY A 159 15.42 -19.91 15.15
CA GLY A 159 15.05 -20.60 16.40
C GLY A 159 13.76 -20.14 17.07
N LEU A 160 12.80 -19.54 16.36
CA LEU A 160 11.54 -19.08 16.97
C LEU A 160 10.35 -19.92 16.51
N THR A 161 9.87 -20.77 17.42
CA THR A 161 8.53 -21.34 17.30
C THR A 161 7.52 -20.25 17.68
N VAL A 162 6.52 -20.04 16.83
CA VAL A 162 5.36 -19.14 17.07
C VAL A 162 4.64 -19.45 18.40
N ALA A 163 4.89 -20.63 18.99
CA ALA A 163 4.47 -20.97 20.35
C ALA A 163 4.96 -19.96 21.41
N ALA A 164 6.13 -19.34 21.25
CA ALA A 164 6.62 -18.32 22.18
C ALA A 164 5.82 -17.00 22.08
N VAL A 165 5.47 -16.57 20.86
CA VAL A 165 4.67 -15.36 20.62
C VAL A 165 3.21 -15.56 21.06
N GLY A 166 2.67 -16.78 20.91
CA GLY A 166 1.33 -17.12 21.39
C GLY A 166 1.22 -17.35 22.90
N ALA A 167 2.26 -17.87 23.55
CA ALA A 167 2.24 -18.17 24.99
C ALA A 167 2.40 -16.91 25.87
N ALA A 168 3.08 -15.86 25.40
CA ALA A 168 3.22 -14.62 26.14
C ALA A 168 1.88 -13.88 26.34
N VAL A 169 0.93 -14.01 25.41
CA VAL A 169 -0.34 -13.29 25.45
C VAL A 169 -1.39 -13.92 26.39
N ALA A 170 -1.23 -15.20 26.75
CA ALA A 170 -2.18 -15.88 27.64
C ALA A 170 -2.08 -15.41 29.11
N GLY A 171 -1.04 -14.64 29.48
CA GLY A 171 -0.73 -14.28 30.86
C GLY A 171 -1.30 -12.94 31.37
N GLY A 172 -2.00 -12.16 30.55
CA GLY A 172 -2.34 -10.77 30.87
C GLY A 172 -3.80 -10.40 30.60
N VAL A 173 -4.76 -11.02 31.29
CA VAL A 173 -6.15 -10.56 31.29
C VAL A 173 -6.53 -10.16 32.71
N ALA A 174 -6.49 -8.86 32.99
CA ALA A 174 -7.21 -8.26 34.11
C ALA A 174 -7.93 -6.99 33.61
N ALA A 175 -9.20 -6.91 33.96
CA ALA A 175 -10.22 -5.99 33.45
C ALA A 175 -9.95 -4.50 33.75
N ASP A 176 -10.44 -3.59 32.89
CA ASP A 176 -11.55 -2.68 33.26
C ASP A 176 -12.24 -1.99 32.06
N LYS A 177 -13.49 -1.59 32.27
CA LYS A 177 -14.41 -0.88 31.35
C LYS A 177 -14.10 0.62 31.27
N GLY A 178 -14.35 1.24 30.11
CA GLY A 178 -14.63 2.69 30.07
C GLY A 178 -14.49 3.42 28.72
N MET A 179 -15.63 3.69 28.08
CA MET A 179 -16.05 4.83 27.22
C MET A 179 -15.03 5.74 26.50
N GLY A 180 -15.21 5.95 25.19
CA GLY A 180 -14.62 7.05 24.39
C GLY A 180 -14.74 6.81 22.87
N LYS A 181 -15.20 7.82 22.13
CA LYS A 181 -15.83 7.78 20.78
C LYS A 181 -14.85 7.61 19.61
N ASP A 182 -15.41 7.14 18.47
CA ASP A 182 -14.89 7.08 17.10
C ASP A 182 -14.02 5.87 16.69
N ALA A 183 -14.23 5.34 15.48
CA ALA A 183 -13.62 4.11 14.95
C ALA A 183 -12.08 4.07 14.89
N PRO A 184 -11.35 5.21 14.74
CA PRO A 184 -9.89 5.24 14.95
C PRO A 184 -9.50 4.96 16.40
N THR A 185 -10.30 5.43 17.36
CA THR A 185 -10.05 5.36 18.81
C THR A 185 -10.34 3.97 19.40
N ALA A 186 -11.14 3.15 18.72
CA ALA A 186 -11.35 1.75 19.10
C ALA A 186 -10.10 0.88 18.87
N ALA A 187 -9.28 1.20 17.85
CA ALA A 187 -7.97 0.56 17.65
C ALA A 187 -6.94 1.03 18.70
N ASP A 188 -7.00 2.29 19.14
CA ASP A 188 -6.10 2.84 20.17
C ASP A 188 -6.30 2.17 21.55
N LYS A 189 -7.54 1.86 21.95
CA LYS A 189 -7.82 1.24 23.26
C LYS A 189 -7.50 -0.25 23.36
N LEU A 190 -7.47 -0.96 22.22
CA LEU A 190 -7.01 -2.36 22.15
C LEU A 190 -5.49 -2.47 21.98
N GLY A 191 -4.81 -1.34 21.75
CA GLY A 191 -3.43 -1.29 21.28
C GLY A 191 -2.36 -1.11 22.35
N GLU A 192 -2.54 -0.26 23.38
CA GLU A 192 -1.41 0.17 24.23
C GLU A 192 -0.60 -0.97 24.87
N ASP A 193 -1.28 -1.99 25.42
CA ASP A 193 -0.58 -3.14 26.02
C ASP A 193 -0.12 -4.16 24.99
N PHE A 194 -0.80 -4.24 23.85
CA PHE A 194 -0.43 -5.12 22.77
C PHE A 194 0.85 -4.63 22.03
N TYR A 195 1.01 -3.33 21.82
CA TYR A 195 2.26 -2.74 21.31
C TYR A 195 3.44 -3.05 22.24
N LYS A 196 3.24 -3.04 23.55
CA LYS A 196 4.34 -3.36 24.49
C LYS A 196 4.83 -4.80 24.34
N VAL A 197 3.97 -5.73 23.91
CA VAL A 197 4.34 -7.14 23.78
C VAL A 197 4.94 -7.41 22.39
N ILE A 198 4.23 -7.15 21.29
CA ILE A 198 4.74 -7.55 19.96
C ILE A 198 5.96 -6.74 19.49
N LEU A 199 6.08 -5.47 19.90
CA LEU A 199 7.22 -4.63 19.53
C LEU A 199 8.48 -4.99 20.33
N GLN A 200 8.35 -5.79 21.38
CA GLN A 200 9.46 -6.34 22.15
C GLN A 200 9.87 -7.75 21.69
N GLU A 201 9.09 -8.37 20.82
CA GLU A 201 9.37 -9.68 20.24
C GLU A 201 10.30 -9.59 19.03
N GLU A 202 11.07 -10.64 18.83
CA GLU A 202 11.82 -10.83 17.59
C GLU A 202 10.86 -11.31 16.47
N PRO A 203 11.01 -10.85 15.22
CA PRO A 203 12.09 -9.99 14.72
C PRO A 203 11.77 -8.48 14.74
N PHE A 204 10.63 -8.05 15.27
CA PHE A 204 10.18 -6.64 15.26
C PHE A 204 11.10 -5.71 16.05
N LYS A 205 11.71 -6.23 17.11
CA LYS A 205 12.63 -5.49 17.98
C LYS A 205 13.99 -5.22 17.34
N SER A 206 14.62 -6.22 16.71
CA SER A 206 15.98 -6.10 16.17
C SER A 206 16.05 -5.61 14.73
N THR A 207 14.99 -5.83 13.95
CA THR A 207 14.98 -5.46 12.53
C THR A 207 14.75 -3.95 12.40
N THR A 208 15.59 -3.29 11.61
CA THR A 208 15.52 -1.84 11.39
C THR A 208 14.76 -1.52 10.11
N VAL A 209 14.16 -0.33 10.06
CA VAL A 209 13.43 0.16 8.88
C VAL A 209 14.32 0.19 7.63
N LYS A 210 15.60 0.57 7.77
CA LYS A 210 16.60 0.59 6.68
C LYS A 210 16.76 -0.78 5.99
N SER A 211 16.56 -1.87 6.73
CA SER A 211 16.73 -3.24 6.21
C SER A 211 15.57 -3.72 5.34
N ILE A 212 14.35 -3.23 5.57
CA ILE A 212 13.16 -3.67 4.82
C ILE A 212 12.84 -2.75 3.66
N ILE A 213 13.21 -1.47 3.73
CA ILE A 213 12.84 -0.46 2.73
C ILE A 213 13.47 -0.70 1.36
N LYS A 214 14.61 -1.39 1.32
CA LYS A 214 15.34 -1.72 0.09
C LYS A 214 14.89 -3.03 -0.56
N SER A 215 14.13 -3.85 0.15
CA SER A 215 13.91 -5.25 -0.21
C SER A 215 12.67 -5.44 -1.08
N TYR A 216 11.59 -4.69 -0.86
CA TYR A 216 10.31 -4.94 -1.56
C TYR A 216 9.44 -3.73 -1.82
N ARG A 217 8.84 -3.70 -3.03
CA ARG A 217 8.11 -2.56 -3.61
C ARG A 217 8.83 -1.26 -3.30
N TRP A 218 10.14 -1.21 -3.57
CA TRP A 218 10.90 0.01 -3.41
C TRP A 218 10.16 1.12 -4.15
N VAL A 219 9.53 2.01 -3.38
CA VAL A 219 8.91 3.20 -3.91
C VAL A 219 10.02 4.23 -3.82
N PRO A 220 10.62 4.63 -4.95
CA PRO A 220 11.60 5.69 -4.94
C PRO A 220 11.01 6.88 -4.20
N PHE A 221 11.80 7.48 -3.30
CA PHE A 221 11.42 8.77 -2.75
C PHE A 221 11.53 9.79 -3.88
N ILE A 222 10.42 10.05 -4.58
CA ILE A 222 10.35 11.04 -5.67
C ILE A 222 9.62 12.26 -5.12
N PRO A 223 10.34 13.27 -4.61
CA PRO A 223 9.71 14.50 -4.16
C PRO A 223 9.40 15.42 -5.35
N VAL A 224 8.48 16.34 -5.12
CA VAL A 224 8.26 17.51 -5.99
C VAL A 224 8.55 18.78 -5.21
N ALA A 225 8.94 19.85 -5.91
CA ALA A 225 9.14 21.15 -5.29
C ALA A 225 7.82 21.92 -5.17
N MET A 226 7.76 22.91 -4.28
CA MET A 226 6.57 23.75 -4.05
C MET A 226 6.08 24.48 -5.31
N ASP A 227 6.99 24.81 -6.23
CA ASP A 227 6.76 25.49 -7.51
C ASP A 227 6.56 24.52 -8.68
N SER A 228 6.67 23.21 -8.46
CA SER A 228 6.35 22.19 -9.46
C SER A 228 4.86 22.26 -9.84
N SER A 229 4.51 21.69 -11.00
CA SER A 229 3.12 21.67 -11.45
C SER A 229 2.26 20.63 -10.71
N MET A 230 0.98 20.91 -10.54
CA MET A 230 -0.01 19.96 -10.04
C MET A 230 -0.10 18.75 -10.97
N LEU A 231 0.01 18.93 -12.29
CA LEU A 231 0.05 17.85 -13.26
C LEU A 231 1.15 16.82 -12.94
N SER A 232 2.34 17.26 -12.52
CA SER A 232 3.43 16.39 -12.09
C SER A 232 3.00 15.45 -10.96
N VAL A 233 2.30 15.97 -9.95
CA VAL A 233 1.76 15.17 -8.82
C VAL A 233 0.69 14.20 -9.30
N LEU A 234 -0.24 14.65 -10.16
CA LEU A 234 -1.31 13.80 -10.68
C LEU A 234 -0.75 12.64 -11.52
N LEU A 235 0.27 12.87 -12.35
CA LEU A 235 0.95 11.83 -13.12
C LEU A 235 1.71 10.85 -12.22
N LEU A 236 2.43 11.35 -11.22
CA LEU A 236 3.13 10.50 -10.24
C LEU A 236 2.16 9.55 -9.51
N LEU A 237 1.02 10.08 -9.07
CA LEU A 237 0.01 9.31 -8.36
C LEU A 237 -0.79 8.35 -9.27
N SER A 238 -0.89 8.64 -10.56
CA SER A 238 -1.63 7.84 -11.54
C SER A 238 -0.72 6.96 -12.41
N LYS A 239 -0.13 7.51 -13.48
CA LYS A 239 0.76 6.84 -14.44
C LYS A 239 1.88 6.07 -13.74
N TYR A 240 2.64 6.75 -12.88
CA TYR A 240 3.81 6.16 -12.20
C TYR A 240 3.47 5.39 -10.94
N ARG A 241 2.16 5.23 -10.68
CA ARG A 241 1.64 4.33 -9.67
C ARG A 241 2.10 4.62 -8.23
N LEU A 242 2.60 5.82 -7.94
CA LEU A 242 2.92 6.23 -6.57
C LEU A 242 1.62 6.36 -5.76
N ARG A 243 1.70 6.03 -4.46
CA ARG A 243 0.56 6.17 -3.54
C ARG A 243 0.50 7.55 -2.89
N ASN A 244 1.67 8.17 -2.79
CA ASN A 244 1.90 9.46 -2.16
C ASN A 244 3.08 10.16 -2.85
N VAL A 245 3.14 11.48 -2.72
CA VAL A 245 4.17 12.35 -3.29
C VAL A 245 4.64 13.31 -2.20
N PRO A 246 5.88 13.17 -1.71
CA PRO A 246 6.49 14.13 -0.81
C PRO A 246 6.68 15.49 -1.50
N VAL A 247 6.46 16.57 -0.78
CA VAL A 247 6.73 17.94 -1.25
C VAL A 247 7.87 18.52 -0.45
N ILE A 248 8.89 19.01 -1.16
CA ILE A 248 10.06 19.64 -0.56
C ILE A 248 10.16 21.10 -0.99
N GLU A 249 10.95 21.86 -0.24
CA GLU A 249 11.38 23.18 -0.64
C GLU A 249 12.90 23.17 -0.78
N PRO A 250 13.45 23.51 -1.96
CA PRO A 250 14.89 23.57 -2.16
C PRO A 250 15.57 24.43 -1.09
N GLY A 251 16.64 23.91 -0.50
CA GLY A 251 17.37 24.58 0.59
C GLY A 251 16.76 24.44 1.99
N LYS A 252 15.58 23.80 2.13
CA LYS A 252 15.03 23.45 3.45
C LYS A 252 15.28 21.98 3.80
N PRO A 253 15.54 21.67 5.09
CA PRO A 253 15.89 20.32 5.52
C PRO A 253 14.70 19.37 5.69
N SER A 254 13.47 19.88 5.66
CA SER A 254 12.27 19.11 5.98
C SER A 254 11.32 18.98 4.79
N ILE A 255 10.56 17.88 4.76
CA ILE A 255 9.40 17.74 3.90
C ILE A 255 8.34 18.74 4.36
N GLN A 256 7.82 19.51 3.40
CA GLN A 256 6.80 20.53 3.66
C GLN A 256 5.40 19.93 3.62
N ASN A 257 5.13 19.01 2.70
CA ASN A 257 3.81 18.39 2.54
C ASN A 257 3.92 16.93 2.07
N PHE A 258 2.83 16.17 2.17
CA PHE A 258 2.76 14.76 1.79
C PHE A 258 1.41 14.45 1.11
N ILE A 259 1.40 14.54 -0.22
CA ILE A 259 0.15 14.47 -1.01
C ILE A 259 -0.19 13.02 -1.28
N THR A 260 -1.45 12.61 -1.08
CA THR A 260 -1.93 11.23 -1.31
C THR A 260 -2.99 11.18 -2.41
N GLN A 261 -3.20 10.00 -3.00
CA GLN A 261 -4.31 9.78 -3.96
C GLN A 261 -5.67 10.17 -3.36
N SER A 262 -5.92 9.83 -2.09
CA SER A 262 -7.19 10.13 -1.41
C SER A 262 -7.42 11.64 -1.28
N ALA A 263 -6.36 12.40 -0.97
CA ALA A 263 -6.44 13.86 -0.89
C ALA A 263 -6.76 14.49 -2.25
N VAL A 264 -6.18 13.96 -3.34
CA VAL A 264 -6.52 14.40 -4.69
C VAL A 264 -7.99 14.14 -5.01
N VAL A 265 -8.50 12.94 -4.72
CA VAL A 265 -9.91 12.59 -5.01
C VAL A 265 -10.88 13.40 -4.15
N GLN A 266 -10.53 13.72 -2.89
CA GLN A 266 -11.28 14.67 -2.07
C GLN A 266 -11.26 16.10 -2.66
N GLY A 267 -10.11 16.54 -3.18
CA GLY A 267 -10.01 17.82 -3.88
C GLY A 267 -10.88 17.88 -5.14
N LEU A 268 -10.92 16.78 -5.90
CA LEU A 268 -11.81 16.63 -7.06
C LEU A 268 -13.29 16.67 -6.63
N GLU A 269 -13.68 15.97 -5.56
CA GLU A 269 -15.03 16.06 -5.00
C GLU A 269 -15.42 17.50 -4.64
N GLY A 270 -14.49 18.25 -4.04
CA GLY A 270 -14.66 19.67 -3.73
C GLY A 270 -14.80 20.58 -4.96
N CYS A 271 -14.57 20.08 -6.17
CA CYS A 271 -14.79 20.80 -7.42
C CYS A 271 -16.22 20.68 -7.97
N LYS A 272 -17.11 19.98 -7.27
CA LYS A 272 -18.55 19.92 -7.61
C LYS A 272 -19.13 21.32 -7.80
N GLY A 273 -19.88 21.52 -8.89
CA GLY A 273 -20.41 22.83 -9.27
C GLY A 273 -19.51 23.62 -10.21
N ARG A 274 -18.32 23.11 -10.58
CA ARG A 274 -17.50 23.67 -11.64
C ARG A 274 -17.86 23.01 -12.97
N ASP A 275 -18.08 23.81 -14.01
CA ASP A 275 -18.51 23.33 -15.33
C ASP A 275 -17.67 22.17 -15.87
N TRP A 276 -16.33 22.26 -15.78
CA TRP A 276 -15.44 21.21 -16.27
C TRP A 276 -15.57 19.89 -15.49
N PHE A 277 -15.80 19.99 -14.17
CA PHE A 277 -15.93 18.83 -13.30
C PHE A 277 -17.30 18.18 -13.48
N ASP A 278 -18.36 18.98 -13.48
CA ASP A 278 -19.74 18.51 -13.64
C ASP A 278 -19.95 17.90 -15.04
N CYS A 279 -19.33 18.47 -16.08
CA CYS A 279 -19.32 17.90 -17.43
C CYS A 279 -18.77 16.47 -17.45
N ILE A 280 -17.62 16.23 -16.81
CA ILE A 280 -17.00 14.88 -16.80
C ILE A 280 -17.74 13.94 -15.84
N SER A 281 -18.03 14.42 -14.63
CA SER A 281 -18.56 13.60 -13.55
C SER A 281 -20.00 13.15 -13.76
N ALA A 282 -20.77 13.81 -14.63
CA ALA A 282 -22.13 13.42 -15.00
C ALA A 282 -22.20 12.13 -15.86
N HIS A 283 -21.11 11.76 -16.53
CA HIS A 283 -21.13 10.59 -17.42
C HIS A 283 -21.13 9.27 -16.63
N PRO A 284 -21.86 8.24 -17.12
CA PRO A 284 -21.71 6.87 -16.64
C PRO A 284 -20.26 6.39 -16.73
N ILE A 285 -19.82 5.59 -15.75
CA ILE A 285 -18.45 5.08 -15.73
C ILE A 285 -18.10 4.28 -17.00
N THR A 286 -19.06 3.54 -17.57
CA THR A 286 -18.86 2.80 -18.83
C THR A 286 -18.61 3.70 -20.04
N GLU A 287 -19.22 4.89 -20.05
CA GLU A 287 -19.01 5.87 -21.13
C GLU A 287 -17.61 6.47 -21.08
N LEU A 288 -16.99 6.51 -19.89
CA LEU A 288 -15.61 6.96 -19.69
C LEU A 288 -14.58 5.84 -19.91
N GLY A 289 -15.03 4.59 -20.10
CA GLY A 289 -14.18 3.41 -20.25
C GLY A 289 -13.77 2.75 -18.94
N LEU A 290 -14.41 3.12 -17.82
CA LEU A 290 -14.21 2.49 -16.53
C LEU A 290 -15.10 1.24 -16.38
N PRO A 291 -14.63 0.21 -15.66
CA PRO A 291 -13.26 0.05 -15.16
C PRO A 291 -12.28 -0.19 -16.33
N PHE A 292 -11.05 0.34 -16.22
CA PHE A 292 -10.06 0.19 -17.30
C PHE A 292 -9.54 -1.25 -17.45
N MET A 293 -9.67 -2.07 -16.42
CA MET A 293 -9.37 -3.51 -16.48
C MET A 293 -10.52 -4.29 -17.13
N SER A 294 -10.23 -5.46 -17.71
CA SER A 294 -11.27 -6.39 -18.15
C SER A 294 -11.76 -7.28 -17.00
N ARG A 295 -12.92 -7.92 -17.19
CA ARG A 295 -13.60 -8.75 -16.19
C ARG A 295 -12.76 -9.96 -15.74
N ASP A 296 -12.00 -10.54 -16.66
CA ASP A 296 -11.13 -11.69 -16.42
C ASP A 296 -9.88 -11.35 -15.60
N GLU A 297 -9.49 -10.07 -15.56
CA GLU A 297 -8.34 -9.59 -14.79
C GLU A 297 -8.67 -9.34 -13.31
N VAL A 298 -9.93 -9.48 -12.89
CA VAL A 298 -10.35 -9.26 -11.51
C VAL A 298 -9.82 -10.37 -10.60
N VAL A 299 -8.80 -10.04 -9.83
CA VAL A 299 -8.27 -10.88 -8.77
C VAL A 299 -9.21 -10.80 -7.56
N SER A 300 -9.78 -11.93 -7.15
CA SER A 300 -10.68 -12.06 -6.01
C SER A 300 -10.19 -13.15 -5.03
N ILE A 301 -10.81 -13.24 -3.85
CA ILE A 301 -10.55 -14.28 -2.85
C ILE A 301 -11.88 -14.90 -2.39
N GLN A 302 -11.94 -16.22 -2.17
CA GLN A 302 -13.15 -16.85 -1.63
C GLN A 302 -13.28 -16.55 -0.13
N SER A 303 -14.50 -16.48 0.39
CA SER A 303 -14.75 -16.17 1.80
C SER A 303 -14.19 -17.22 2.77
N ASN A 304 -14.09 -18.48 2.33
CA ASN A 304 -13.55 -19.61 3.07
C ASN A 304 -12.05 -19.84 2.85
N ASP A 305 -11.41 -19.10 1.96
CA ASP A 305 -9.95 -19.13 1.82
C ASP A 305 -9.29 -18.56 3.09
N LEU A 306 -8.02 -18.90 3.30
CA LEU A 306 -7.25 -18.36 4.42
C LEU A 306 -6.91 -16.89 4.19
N ILE A 307 -6.90 -16.10 5.27
CA ILE A 307 -6.52 -14.69 5.18
C ILE A 307 -5.08 -14.48 4.67
N LEU A 308 -4.19 -15.43 4.98
CA LEU A 308 -2.83 -15.44 4.48
C LEU A 308 -2.78 -15.50 2.95
N GLU A 309 -3.62 -16.32 2.32
CA GLU A 309 -3.74 -16.41 0.86
C GLU A 309 -4.18 -15.07 0.25
N ALA A 310 -5.08 -14.35 0.94
CA ALA A 310 -5.48 -13.01 0.49
C ALA A 310 -4.28 -12.04 0.46
N PHE A 311 -3.43 -12.04 1.49
CA PHE A 311 -2.23 -11.19 1.52
C PHE A 311 -1.17 -11.64 0.50
N THR A 312 -1.00 -12.95 0.31
CA THR A 312 -0.12 -13.49 -0.74
C THR A 312 -0.57 -13.06 -2.13
N ARG A 313 -1.87 -13.15 -2.45
CA ARG A 313 -2.40 -12.64 -3.73
C ARG A 313 -2.21 -11.14 -3.89
N MET A 314 -2.41 -10.36 -2.84
CA MET A 314 -2.13 -8.91 -2.89
C MET A 314 -0.65 -8.62 -3.23
N LYS A 315 0.27 -9.39 -2.65
CA LYS A 315 1.72 -9.32 -2.94
C LYS A 315 2.00 -9.68 -4.40
N ASP A 316 1.57 -10.86 -4.83
CA ASP A 316 1.91 -11.42 -6.15
C ASP A 316 1.34 -10.58 -7.30
N HIS A 317 0.12 -10.07 -7.13
CA HIS A 317 -0.51 -9.18 -8.10
C HIS A 317 -0.18 -7.69 -7.87
N GLN A 318 0.60 -7.36 -6.84
CA GLN A 318 0.98 -6.00 -6.43
C GLN A 318 -0.19 -5.03 -6.15
N ILE A 319 -1.36 -5.55 -5.80
CA ILE A 319 -2.58 -4.80 -5.54
C ILE A 319 -2.78 -4.53 -4.04
N GLY A 320 -3.57 -3.49 -3.71
CA GLY A 320 -3.81 -3.07 -2.33
C GLY A 320 -5.01 -3.72 -1.64
N GLY A 321 -5.69 -4.65 -2.30
CA GLY A 321 -6.78 -5.45 -1.74
C GLY A 321 -7.68 -6.07 -2.78
N LEU A 322 -8.61 -6.87 -2.27
CA LEU A 322 -9.33 -7.91 -2.98
C LEU A 322 -10.83 -7.83 -2.64
N PRO A 323 -11.72 -8.02 -3.63
CA PRO A 323 -13.11 -8.36 -3.34
C PRO A 323 -13.16 -9.78 -2.76
N VAL A 324 -13.91 -9.93 -1.68
CA VAL A 324 -14.23 -11.24 -1.11
C VAL A 324 -15.51 -11.71 -1.77
N VAL A 325 -15.47 -12.92 -2.31
CA VAL A 325 -16.57 -13.49 -3.11
C VAL A 325 -17.00 -14.85 -2.59
N GLU A 326 -18.22 -15.25 -2.98
CA GLU A 326 -18.78 -16.57 -2.69
C GLU A 326 -19.33 -17.26 -3.93
N GLY A 327 -19.15 -18.57 -3.94
CA GLY A 327 -19.72 -19.47 -4.94
C GLY A 327 -19.10 -19.33 -6.34
N PRO A 328 -19.58 -20.14 -7.30
CA PRO A 328 -19.03 -20.16 -8.66
C PRO A 328 -19.28 -18.88 -9.44
N LYS A 329 -20.35 -18.13 -9.08
CA LYS A 329 -20.72 -16.85 -9.70
C LYS A 329 -19.94 -15.66 -9.14
N LYS A 330 -18.93 -15.87 -8.28
CA LYS A 330 -18.13 -14.80 -7.65
C LYS A 330 -18.99 -13.66 -7.07
N LYS A 331 -20.07 -14.02 -6.36
CA LYS A 331 -20.94 -13.02 -5.73
C LYS A 331 -20.16 -12.28 -4.66
N ILE A 332 -20.15 -10.95 -4.68
CA ILE A 332 -19.40 -10.18 -3.68
C ILE A 332 -20.06 -10.24 -2.30
N VAL A 333 -19.25 -10.50 -1.28
CA VAL A 333 -19.70 -10.55 0.13
C VAL A 333 -18.87 -9.66 1.06
N GLY A 334 -17.74 -9.13 0.60
CA GLY A 334 -16.91 -8.26 1.42
C GLY A 334 -15.67 -7.74 0.71
N ASN A 335 -14.75 -7.16 1.48
CA ASN A 335 -13.46 -6.69 1.01
C ASN A 335 -12.37 -6.96 2.04
N VAL A 336 -11.18 -7.29 1.55
CA VAL A 336 -9.97 -7.29 2.38
C VAL A 336 -8.94 -6.40 1.70
N SER A 337 -8.29 -5.56 2.49
CA SER A 337 -7.28 -4.63 2.03
C SER A 337 -6.00 -4.77 2.83
N ILE A 338 -4.91 -4.26 2.26
CA ILE A 338 -3.62 -4.21 2.95
C ILE A 338 -3.63 -3.23 4.15
N ARG A 339 -4.71 -2.47 4.35
CA ARG A 339 -4.92 -1.68 5.57
C ARG A 339 -5.38 -2.57 6.72
N ASP A 340 -6.16 -3.60 6.41
CA ASP A 340 -6.81 -4.46 7.41
C ASP A 340 -5.82 -5.35 8.13
N ILE A 341 -4.67 -5.61 7.52
CA ILE A 341 -3.58 -6.30 8.18
C ILE A 341 -3.08 -5.62 9.45
N ARG A 342 -3.31 -4.31 9.60
CA ARG A 342 -3.03 -3.66 10.88
C ARG A 342 -3.79 -4.39 12.00
N PHE A 343 -5.03 -4.82 11.77
CA PHE A 343 -5.79 -5.55 12.77
C PHE A 343 -5.19 -6.92 13.07
N LEU A 344 -4.58 -7.59 12.09
CA LEU A 344 -3.83 -8.82 12.33
C LEU A 344 -2.59 -8.53 13.20
N LEU A 345 -1.87 -7.46 12.88
CA LEU A 345 -0.69 -7.05 13.64
C LEU A 345 -1.02 -6.51 15.01
N LEU A 346 -2.22 -5.98 15.25
CA LEU A 346 -2.62 -5.25 16.46
C LEU A 346 -3.57 -6.03 17.38
N ASN A 347 -4.03 -7.21 16.96
CA ASN A 347 -4.91 -8.06 17.75
C ASN A 347 -4.23 -9.40 18.02
N PRO A 348 -3.86 -9.71 19.28
CA PRO A 348 -3.09 -10.92 19.58
C PRO A 348 -3.86 -12.21 19.31
N GLU A 349 -5.18 -12.21 19.47
CA GLU A 349 -5.99 -13.38 19.16
C GLU A 349 -5.97 -13.67 17.66
N LEU A 350 -6.14 -12.64 16.83
CA LEU A 350 -6.02 -12.76 15.38
C LEU A 350 -4.62 -13.19 14.97
N PHE A 351 -3.59 -12.57 15.56
CA PHE A 351 -2.20 -12.91 15.29
C PHE A 351 -1.88 -14.36 15.66
N SER A 352 -2.41 -14.90 16.76
CA SER A 352 -2.16 -16.29 17.15
C SER A 352 -2.78 -17.32 16.19
N LYS A 353 -3.90 -16.96 15.55
CA LYS A 353 -4.69 -17.85 14.69
C LYS A 353 -4.50 -17.58 13.20
N PHE A 354 -3.67 -16.61 12.82
CA PHE A 354 -3.63 -16.06 11.46
C PHE A 354 -3.39 -17.09 10.36
N ARG A 355 -2.66 -18.19 10.65
CA ARG A 355 -2.38 -19.28 9.69
C ARG A 355 -3.61 -20.13 9.37
N HIS A 356 -4.63 -20.11 10.22
CA HIS A 356 -5.84 -20.91 10.11
C HIS A 356 -7.11 -20.07 10.00
N LEU A 357 -6.97 -18.74 10.04
CA LEU A 357 -8.07 -17.81 10.02
C LEU A 357 -8.62 -17.67 8.60
N THR A 358 -9.91 -17.90 8.42
CA THR A 358 -10.57 -17.67 7.14
C THR A 358 -10.74 -16.17 6.89
N VAL A 359 -10.89 -15.79 5.62
CA VAL A 359 -11.19 -14.40 5.23
C VAL A 359 -12.49 -13.91 5.89
N MET A 360 -13.54 -14.73 5.91
CA MET A 360 -14.80 -14.37 6.54
C MET A 360 -14.66 -14.14 8.05
N ASP A 361 -13.98 -15.05 8.76
CA ASP A 361 -13.77 -14.93 10.21
C ASP A 361 -12.95 -13.68 10.57
N PHE A 362 -11.93 -13.38 9.75
CA PHE A 362 -11.13 -12.17 9.88
C PHE A 362 -11.98 -10.91 9.72
N MET A 363 -12.80 -10.82 8.66
CA MET A 363 -13.70 -9.69 8.45
C MET A 363 -14.70 -9.52 9.60
N ASN A 364 -15.28 -10.62 10.08
CA ASN A 364 -16.24 -10.59 11.19
C ASN A 364 -15.61 -10.12 12.50
N THR A 365 -14.36 -10.50 12.75
CA THR A 365 -13.64 -10.06 13.95
C THR A 365 -13.29 -8.58 13.88
N ILE A 366 -12.86 -8.08 12.71
CA ILE A 366 -12.61 -6.63 12.51
C ILE A 366 -13.91 -5.82 12.69
N ALA A 367 -15.01 -6.28 12.10
CA ALA A 367 -16.31 -5.62 12.24
C ALA A 367 -16.76 -5.54 13.71
N SER A 368 -16.50 -6.60 14.48
CA SER A 368 -16.82 -6.65 15.91
C SER A 368 -15.93 -5.72 16.75
N ALA A 369 -14.64 -5.59 16.39
CA ALA A 369 -13.68 -4.75 17.10
C ALA A 369 -13.88 -3.25 16.85
N THR A 370 -14.45 -2.86 15.71
CA THR A 370 -14.59 -1.47 15.28
C THR A 370 -15.84 -0.75 15.80
N GLN A 371 -16.57 -1.36 16.76
CA GLN A 371 -17.84 -0.86 17.32
C GLN A 371 -18.93 -0.52 16.29
N ASP A 372 -18.81 -1.00 15.04
CA ASP A 372 -19.87 -0.96 14.03
C ASP A 372 -20.84 -2.15 14.26
N THR A 373 -21.26 -2.32 15.52
CA THR A 373 -22.05 -3.44 16.01
C THR A 373 -23.41 -3.47 15.31
N GLY A 374 -23.53 -4.35 14.32
CA GLY A 374 -24.78 -4.61 13.59
C GLY A 374 -24.74 -4.31 12.09
N LYS A 375 -23.65 -3.73 11.57
CA LYS A 375 -23.47 -3.63 10.11
C LYS A 375 -22.69 -4.84 9.60
N VAL A 376 -23.37 -5.68 8.82
CA VAL A 376 -22.71 -6.56 7.85
C VAL A 376 -21.69 -5.70 7.09
N VAL A 377 -20.44 -6.17 6.93
CA VAL A 377 -19.41 -5.49 6.13
C VAL A 377 -19.90 -5.45 4.69
N THR A 378 -20.73 -4.46 4.37
CA THR A 378 -21.30 -4.36 3.04
C THR A 378 -20.19 -3.91 2.09
N PRO A 379 -19.89 -4.69 1.04
CA PRO A 379 -18.90 -4.29 0.07
C PRO A 379 -19.32 -2.96 -0.55
N ILE A 380 -18.36 -2.05 -0.74
CA ILE A 380 -18.62 -0.80 -1.43
C ILE A 380 -18.64 -1.10 -2.92
N THR A 381 -19.85 -1.05 -3.50
CA THR A 381 -20.10 -1.41 -4.89
C THR A 381 -20.77 -0.27 -5.67
N CYS A 382 -20.65 -0.32 -6.99
CA CYS A 382 -21.44 0.48 -7.93
C CYS A 382 -21.88 -0.37 -9.12
N LYS A 383 -22.85 0.16 -9.88
CA LYS A 383 -23.34 -0.43 -11.13
C LYS A 383 -22.64 0.21 -12.34
N PRO A 384 -22.61 -0.45 -13.50
CA PRO A 384 -21.93 0.08 -14.70
C PRO A 384 -22.48 1.43 -15.19
N ASP A 385 -23.75 1.69 -14.94
CA ASP A 385 -24.46 2.93 -15.26
C ASP A 385 -24.28 4.04 -14.21
N SER A 386 -23.59 3.76 -13.10
CA SER A 386 -23.30 4.76 -12.07
C SER A 386 -22.43 5.88 -12.64
N THR A 387 -22.70 7.13 -12.25
CA THR A 387 -21.92 8.28 -12.74
C THR A 387 -20.55 8.35 -12.08
N LEU A 388 -19.55 8.90 -12.77
CA LEU A 388 -18.23 9.10 -12.17
C LEU A 388 -18.29 9.99 -10.92
N GLY A 389 -19.17 11.00 -10.90
CA GLY A 389 -19.38 11.85 -9.72
C GLY A 389 -19.86 11.07 -8.50
N SER A 390 -20.75 10.09 -8.70
CA SER A 390 -21.19 9.20 -7.61
C SER A 390 -20.04 8.33 -7.08
N VAL A 391 -19.19 7.82 -7.97
CA VAL A 391 -18.00 7.04 -7.60
C VAL A 391 -17.00 7.89 -6.82
N ILE A 392 -16.69 9.11 -7.30
CA ILE A 392 -15.82 10.07 -6.61
C ILE A 392 -16.35 10.36 -5.21
N HIS A 393 -17.65 10.66 -5.09
CA HIS A 393 -18.30 10.94 -3.81
C HIS A 393 -18.20 9.74 -2.85
N ILE A 394 -18.47 8.51 -3.32
CA ILE A 394 -18.38 7.31 -2.48
C ILE A 394 -16.94 7.09 -1.98
N LEU A 395 -15.95 7.20 -2.87
CA LEU A 395 -14.54 7.00 -2.52
C LEU A 395 -14.06 8.04 -1.49
N ALA A 396 -14.43 9.32 -1.69
CA ALA A 396 -14.02 10.42 -0.85
C ALA A 396 -14.75 10.43 0.51
N SER A 397 -16.09 10.30 0.52
CA SER A 397 -16.90 10.34 1.76
C SER A 397 -16.69 9.11 2.65
N LYS A 398 -16.50 7.92 2.07
CA LYS A 398 -16.23 6.69 2.83
C LYS A 398 -14.74 6.45 3.11
N LEU A 399 -13.85 7.34 2.65
CA LEU A 399 -12.40 7.26 2.84
C LEU A 399 -11.78 5.93 2.38
N VAL A 400 -12.32 5.38 1.29
CA VAL A 400 -11.91 4.08 0.74
C VAL A 400 -11.11 4.24 -0.55
N HIS A 401 -10.24 3.27 -0.82
CA HIS A 401 -9.30 3.35 -1.95
C HIS A 401 -9.83 2.75 -3.25
N ARG A 402 -10.98 2.06 -3.18
CA ARG A 402 -11.58 1.37 -4.32
C ARG A 402 -13.06 1.12 -4.13
N ILE A 403 -13.73 0.93 -5.26
CA ILE A 403 -15.13 0.51 -5.37
C ILE A 403 -15.19 -0.64 -6.38
N TYR A 404 -16.05 -1.62 -6.11
CA TYR A 404 -16.22 -2.78 -6.97
C TYR A 404 -17.41 -2.58 -7.91
N VAL A 405 -17.21 -2.80 -9.20
CA VAL A 405 -18.28 -2.76 -10.19
C VAL A 405 -18.93 -4.14 -10.22
N ILE A 406 -20.24 -4.19 -10.03
CA ILE A 406 -21.01 -5.44 -10.02
C ILE A 406 -22.05 -5.46 -11.13
N ASP A 407 -22.36 -6.65 -11.66
CA ASP A 407 -23.50 -6.85 -12.55
C ASP A 407 -24.81 -7.01 -11.78
N ASP A 408 -25.91 -7.30 -12.48
CA ASP A 408 -27.24 -7.48 -11.90
C ASP A 408 -27.39 -8.74 -11.03
N SER A 409 -26.43 -9.66 -11.09
CA SER A 409 -26.36 -10.86 -10.26
C SER A 409 -25.44 -10.73 -9.05
N ASP A 410 -25.01 -9.51 -8.72
CA ASP A 410 -24.01 -9.20 -7.68
C ASP A 410 -22.62 -9.84 -7.93
N GLU A 411 -22.33 -10.24 -9.16
CA GLU A 411 -21.00 -10.72 -9.54
C GLU A 411 -20.05 -9.55 -9.75
N VAL A 412 -18.82 -9.66 -9.23
CA VAL A 412 -17.79 -8.65 -9.44
C VAL A 412 -17.27 -8.71 -10.87
N ILE A 413 -17.47 -7.61 -11.60
CA ILE A 413 -17.01 -7.48 -12.99
C ILE A 413 -15.85 -6.50 -13.17
N GLY A 414 -15.48 -5.74 -12.12
CA GLY A 414 -14.31 -4.89 -12.15
C GLY A 414 -14.04 -4.12 -10.86
N VAL A 415 -12.94 -3.38 -10.86
CA VAL A 415 -12.49 -2.54 -9.74
C VAL A 415 -12.17 -1.14 -10.27
N ILE A 416 -12.65 -0.10 -9.58
CA ILE A 416 -12.24 1.29 -9.82
C ILE A 416 -11.49 1.76 -8.57
N THR A 417 -10.26 2.23 -8.77
CA THR A 417 -9.39 2.75 -7.71
C THR A 417 -9.29 4.27 -7.77
N LEU A 418 -8.74 4.89 -6.71
CA LEU A 418 -8.42 6.32 -6.71
C LEU A 418 -7.52 6.72 -7.91
N ARG A 419 -6.59 5.84 -8.30
CA ARG A 419 -5.75 6.03 -9.48
C ARG A 419 -6.57 6.15 -10.75
N ASP A 420 -7.55 5.28 -10.94
CA ASP A 420 -8.37 5.27 -12.16
C ASP A 420 -9.21 6.55 -12.26
N VAL A 421 -9.71 7.02 -11.14
CA VAL A 421 -10.38 8.33 -11.04
C VAL A 421 -9.44 9.46 -11.45
N ILE A 422 -8.23 9.53 -10.89
CA ILE A 422 -7.25 10.58 -11.23
C ILE A 422 -6.93 10.55 -12.74
N SER A 423 -6.72 9.35 -13.30
CA SER A 423 -6.43 9.17 -14.73
C SER A 423 -7.56 9.66 -15.65
N CYS A 424 -8.81 9.73 -15.17
CA CYS A 424 -9.90 10.30 -15.96
C CYS A 424 -9.68 11.80 -16.26
N PHE A 425 -9.05 12.54 -15.35
CA PHE A 425 -8.90 13.99 -15.48
C PHE A 425 -7.60 14.43 -16.16
N ILE A 426 -6.66 13.53 -16.39
CA ILE A 426 -5.34 13.88 -16.94
C ILE A 426 -4.95 13.04 -18.16
N PHE A 427 -4.14 13.66 -19.01
CA PHE A 427 -3.36 13.05 -20.07
C PHE A 427 -1.91 13.52 -19.91
N GLU A 428 -0.96 12.68 -20.30
CA GLU A 428 0.46 13.04 -20.26
C GLU A 428 0.89 13.70 -21.59
N PRO A 429 1.33 14.97 -21.56
CA PRO A 429 1.90 15.60 -22.75
C PRO A 429 3.12 14.81 -23.27
N PRO A 430 3.37 14.80 -24.58
CA PRO A 430 4.57 14.18 -25.13
C PRO A 430 5.85 14.66 -24.43
N ASN A 431 6.72 13.73 -24.05
CA ASN A 431 8.01 13.97 -23.39
C ASN A 431 7.90 14.72 -22.05
N PHE A 432 6.71 14.78 -21.41
CA PHE A 432 6.54 15.51 -20.15
C PHE A 432 7.49 14.97 -19.06
N PHE A 433 7.59 13.64 -18.95
CA PHE A 433 8.45 13.01 -17.97
C PHE A 433 9.93 13.30 -18.22
N ASP A 434 10.42 13.16 -19.44
CA ASP A 434 11.83 13.42 -19.75
C ASP A 434 12.21 14.88 -19.44
N ASN A 435 11.29 15.81 -19.73
CA ASN A 435 11.48 17.23 -19.51
C ASN A 435 11.45 17.64 -18.03
N TYR A 436 10.63 16.98 -17.19
CA TYR A 436 10.43 17.37 -15.78
C TYR A 436 11.10 16.45 -14.77
N PHE A 437 11.28 15.19 -15.12
CA PHE A 437 11.73 14.12 -14.25
C PHE A 437 12.90 13.31 -14.84
N GLY A 438 13.17 13.41 -16.15
CA GLY A 438 14.06 12.52 -16.91
C GLY A 438 15.34 12.16 -16.17
N PHE A 439 16.14 13.14 -15.75
CA PHE A 439 17.42 12.83 -15.10
C PHE A 439 17.27 12.26 -13.67
N ALA A 440 16.33 12.76 -12.87
CA ALA A 440 16.19 12.40 -11.46
C ALA A 440 15.36 11.13 -11.24
N ALA A 441 14.36 10.89 -12.09
CA ALA A 441 13.49 9.73 -12.00
C ALA A 441 14.03 8.55 -12.80
N GLU A 442 14.76 8.73 -13.91
CA GLU A 442 15.50 7.62 -14.52
C GLU A 442 16.59 7.11 -13.57
N GLU A 443 17.41 7.97 -12.96
CA GLU A 443 18.47 7.52 -12.04
C GLU A 443 17.89 6.78 -10.80
N MET A 444 16.70 7.17 -10.36
CA MET A 444 16.02 6.50 -9.25
C MET A 444 15.34 5.22 -9.70
N LEU A 445 14.53 5.24 -10.75
CA LEU A 445 13.87 4.04 -11.25
C LEU A 445 14.89 3.02 -11.81
N ASN A 446 16.13 3.42 -12.11
CA ASN A 446 17.23 2.55 -12.56
C ASN A 446 18.11 1.97 -11.42
N LYS A 447 17.84 2.30 -10.15
CA LYS A 447 18.45 1.66 -8.97
C LYS A 447 17.47 0.68 -8.35
#